data_AF-A0A1B7YYC4-F1
#
_entry.id   AF-A0A1B7YYC4-F1
#
_cell.length_a   1.000
_cell.length_b   1.000
_cell.length_c   1.000
_cell.angle_alpha   90.00
_cell.angle_beta   90.00
_cell.angle_gamma   90.00
#
_symmetry.space_group_name_H-M   'P 1'
#
loop_
_entity.id
_entity.type
_entity.pdbx_description
1 polymer ?
#
loop_
_entity_poly.entity_id
_entity_poly.type
_entity_poly.pdbx_seq_one_letter_code
_entity_poly.pdbx_strand_id
1 'polypeptide(L)'
;MKFQERFFCGIKIDDFVLRKFLNMEAATRLRCLILVFTLILSQQLLAQQYSKKIPLHLNKSAFISGESIQYSSYLLNINSYELSPEPEYINIQLLDSQGNIIDSRVTLSTNGVGSGGFILGNDLKSGPILPSGIH
;
A
#
# COMPACT_ATOMS: atom_id res chain seq x y z
N MET A 1 9.68 35.07 -18.83
CA MET A 1 10.30 35.27 -17.50
C MET A 1 9.95 34.05 -16.65
N LYS A 2 10.91 33.18 -16.35
CA LYS A 2 10.69 31.89 -15.67
C LYS A 2 10.34 32.13 -14.20
N PHE A 3 9.17 31.65 -13.77
CA PHE A 3 8.79 31.61 -12.36
C PHE A 3 9.40 30.34 -11.75
N GLN A 4 10.33 30.50 -10.81
CA GLN A 4 10.85 29.36 -10.04
C GLN A 4 9.85 29.01 -8.94
N GLU A 5 9.14 27.91 -9.14
CA GLU A 5 8.32 27.27 -8.11
C GLU A 5 9.26 26.67 -7.05
N ARG A 6 9.18 27.18 -5.82
CA ARG A 6 9.84 26.54 -4.67
C ARG A 6 8.86 25.54 -4.06
N PHE A 7 9.08 24.27 -4.38
CA PHE A 7 8.36 23.16 -3.76
C PHE A 7 8.85 22.97 -2.33
N PHE A 8 7.95 23.16 -1.36
CA PHE A 8 8.08 22.58 -0.03
C PHE A 8 6.95 21.56 0.12
N CYS A 9 7.31 20.27 0.19
CA CYS A 9 6.44 19.17 0.61
C CYS A 9 5.01 19.19 0.02
N GLY A 10 4.86 19.13 -1.31
CA GLY A 10 3.58 18.80 -1.98
C GLY A 10 2.40 19.77 -1.81
N ILE A 11 2.49 20.79 -0.96
CA ILE A 11 1.43 21.77 -0.74
C ILE A 11 1.66 22.94 -1.70
N LYS A 12 0.74 23.12 -2.66
CA LYS A 12 0.71 24.34 -3.49
C LYS A 12 0.26 25.50 -2.61
N ILE A 13 1.17 26.42 -2.31
CA ILE A 13 0.84 27.68 -1.65
C ILE A 13 0.74 28.76 -2.72
N ASP A 14 -0.43 29.35 -2.85
CA ASP A 14 -0.67 30.45 -3.79
C ASP A 14 0.22 31.66 -3.50
N ASP A 15 0.72 32.29 -4.56
CA ASP A 15 1.65 33.41 -4.51
C ASP A 15 1.05 34.64 -3.77
N PHE A 16 -0.28 34.74 -3.79
CA PHE A 16 -1.05 35.73 -3.03
C PHE A 16 -1.00 35.50 -1.51
N VAL A 17 -1.05 34.23 -1.09
CA VAL A 17 -1.01 33.83 0.33
C VAL A 17 0.37 34.10 0.91
N LEU A 18 1.42 33.81 0.14
CA LEU A 18 2.81 34.07 0.51
C LEU A 18 3.07 35.57 0.74
N ARG A 19 2.55 36.45 -0.13
CA ARG A 19 2.69 37.90 0.01
C ARG A 19 1.96 38.45 1.22
N LYS A 20 0.75 37.97 1.52
CA LYS A 20 0.03 38.35 2.74
C LYS A 20 0.78 37.91 4.00
N PHE A 21 1.33 36.71 4.01
CA PHE A 21 2.14 36.19 5.11
C PHE A 21 3.39 37.05 5.36
N LEU A 22 4.08 37.47 4.31
CA LEU A 22 5.27 38.33 4.36
C LEU A 22 5.00 39.79 4.75
N ASN A 23 3.73 40.19 4.92
CA ASN A 23 3.35 41.55 5.32
C ASN A 23 2.72 41.63 6.73
N MET A 24 2.59 40.50 7.44
CA MET A 24 2.01 40.46 8.79
C MET A 24 2.99 40.97 9.87
N GLU A 25 2.53 41.23 11.09
CA GLU A 25 3.44 41.50 12.21
C GLU A 25 4.23 40.25 12.60
N ALA A 26 5.45 40.44 13.14
CA ALA A 26 6.38 39.35 13.43
C ALA A 26 5.79 38.27 14.36
N ALA A 27 5.02 38.67 15.37
CA ALA A 27 4.36 37.75 16.28
C ALA A 27 3.30 36.89 15.58
N THR A 28 2.54 37.47 14.65
CA THR A 28 1.49 36.77 13.90
C THR A 28 2.08 35.86 12.83
N ARG A 29 3.19 36.25 12.20
CA ARG A 29 3.94 35.36 11.29
C ARG A 29 4.47 34.12 12.00
N LEU A 30 5.05 34.30 13.19
CA LEU A 30 5.60 33.20 13.97
C LEU A 30 4.49 32.20 14.37
N ARG A 31 3.33 32.71 14.82
CA ARG A 31 2.16 31.86 15.12
C ARG A 31 1.69 31.08 13.90
N CYS A 32 1.56 31.74 12.75
CA CYS A 32 1.16 31.07 11.52
C CYS A 32 2.20 30.02 11.06
N LEU A 33 3.50 30.28 11.21
CA LEU A 33 4.55 29.30 10.94
C LEU A 33 4.44 28.08 11.86
N ILE A 34 4.21 28.29 13.16
CA ILE A 34 4.03 27.20 14.12
C ILE A 34 2.78 26.36 13.77
N LEU A 35 1.67 27.01 13.39
CA LEU A 35 0.44 26.31 12.99
C LEU A 35 0.63 25.50 11.71
N VAL A 36 1.30 26.06 10.70
CA VAL A 36 1.58 25.35 9.45
C VAL A 36 2.55 24.19 9.70
N PHE A 37 3.57 24.40 10.52
CA PHE A 37 4.55 23.36 10.86
C PHE A 37 3.91 22.20 11.63
N THR A 38 3.06 22.50 12.63
CA THR A 38 2.33 21.47 13.39
C THR A 38 1.34 20.71 12.51
N LEU A 39 0.65 21.38 11.58
CA LEU A 39 -0.22 20.74 10.60
C LEU A 39 0.56 19.77 9.70
N ILE A 40 1.70 20.19 9.15
CA ILE A 40 2.55 19.35 8.30
C ILE A 40 3.08 18.13 9.08
N LEU A 41 3.52 18.33 10.32
CA LEU A 41 4.03 17.24 11.16
C LEU A 41 2.95 16.18 11.44
N SER A 42 1.71 16.61 11.68
CA SER A 42 0.58 15.69 11.92
C SER A 42 0.23 14.83 10.69
N GLN A 43 0.31 15.41 9.49
CA GLN A 43 0.05 14.71 8.23
C GLN A 43 1.10 13.62 7.98
N GLN A 44 2.38 13.91 8.25
CA GLN A 44 3.46 12.94 8.07
C GLN A 44 3.36 11.75 9.03
N LEU A 45 2.90 11.98 10.26
CA LEU A 45 2.69 10.92 11.24
C LEU A 45 1.57 9.95 10.84
N LEU A 46 0.46 10.47 10.30
CA LEU A 46 -0.66 9.66 9.82
C LEU A 46 -0.25 8.79 8.62
N ALA A 47 0.53 9.35 7.69
CA ALA A 47 0.99 8.65 6.50
C ALA A 47 1.92 7.47 6.84
N GLN A 48 2.72 7.55 7.90
CA GLN A 48 3.56 6.44 8.35
C GLN A 48 2.75 5.27 8.93
N GLN A 49 1.56 5.50 9.47
CA GLN A 49 0.77 4.42 10.09
C GLN A 49 0.17 3.43 9.08
N TYR A 50 0.10 3.80 7.79
CA TYR A 50 -0.66 3.05 6.79
C TYR A 50 0.22 2.24 5.81
N SER A 51 1.24 1.57 6.33
CA SER A 51 2.05 0.63 5.55
C SER A 51 1.62 -0.81 5.85
N LYS A 52 1.19 -1.55 4.81
CA LYS A 52 0.64 -2.92 4.93
C LYS A 52 1.51 -3.93 4.20
N LYS A 53 1.60 -5.15 4.75
CA LYS A 53 2.29 -6.30 4.16
C LYS A 53 1.33 -7.49 4.12
N ILE A 54 1.37 -8.25 3.02
CA ILE A 54 0.51 -9.42 2.82
C ILE A 54 1.36 -10.67 2.61
N PRO A 55 1.89 -11.31 3.67
CA PRO A 55 2.45 -12.65 3.54
C PRO A 55 1.37 -13.66 3.11
N LEU A 56 1.79 -14.60 2.26
CA LEU A 56 0.98 -15.71 1.80
C LEU A 56 1.60 -17.02 2.27
N HIS A 57 0.77 -17.91 2.80
CA HIS A 57 1.14 -19.27 3.16
C HIS A 57 0.39 -20.24 2.27
N LEU A 58 1.12 -21.11 1.58
CA LEU A 58 0.57 -22.15 0.71
C LEU A 58 0.51 -23.49 1.44
N ASN A 59 -0.44 -24.35 1.07
CA ASN A 59 -0.54 -25.70 1.62
C ASN A 59 0.64 -26.62 1.28
N LYS A 60 1.32 -26.38 0.16
CA LYS A 60 2.50 -27.13 -0.29
C LYS A 60 3.51 -26.17 -0.93
N SER A 61 4.77 -26.62 -0.99
CA SER A 61 5.86 -25.91 -1.68
C SER A 61 5.98 -26.26 -3.17
N ALA A 62 5.35 -27.36 -3.61
CA ALA A 62 5.37 -27.83 -4.98
C ALA A 62 4.02 -28.46 -5.34
N PHE A 63 3.62 -28.30 -6.60
CA PHE A 63 2.34 -28.73 -7.13
C PHE A 63 2.55 -29.34 -8.52
N ILE A 64 1.69 -30.29 -8.87
CA ILE A 64 1.61 -30.81 -10.24
C ILE A 64 0.39 -30.23 -10.97
N SER A 65 0.41 -30.26 -12.30
CA SER A 65 -0.72 -29.84 -13.12
C SER A 65 -1.98 -30.65 -12.75
N GLY A 66 -3.14 -29.98 -12.71
CA GLY A 66 -4.40 -30.58 -12.27
C GLY A 66 -4.64 -30.57 -10.76
N GLU A 67 -3.64 -30.22 -9.93
CA GLU A 67 -3.85 -30.05 -8.48
C GLU A 67 -4.44 -28.67 -8.12
N SER A 68 -4.96 -28.58 -6.89
CA SER A 68 -5.36 -27.31 -6.31
C SER A 68 -4.30 -26.76 -5.36
N ILE A 69 -3.95 -25.49 -5.55
CA ILE A 69 -3.19 -24.68 -4.61
C ILE A 69 -4.17 -24.09 -3.60
N GLN A 70 -3.92 -24.29 -2.32
CA GLN A 70 -4.68 -23.65 -1.25
C GLN A 70 -3.76 -22.64 -0.55
N TYR A 71 -4.28 -21.47 -0.20
CA TYR A 71 -3.52 -20.43 0.46
C TYR A 71 -4.26 -19.80 1.63
N SER A 72 -3.47 -19.24 2.55
CA SER A 72 -3.91 -18.29 3.58
C SER A 72 -3.12 -16.99 3.42
N SER A 73 -3.82 -15.86 3.40
CA SER A 73 -3.25 -14.52 3.40
C SER A 73 -3.39 -13.89 4.79
N TYR A 74 -2.36 -13.16 5.19
CA TYR A 74 -2.40 -12.39 6.44
C TYR A 74 -2.12 -10.93 6.11
N LEU A 75 -3.00 -10.03 6.52
CA LEU A 75 -2.86 -8.60 6.29
C LEU A 75 -2.29 -7.95 7.54
N LEU A 76 -1.03 -7.56 7.47
CA LEU A 76 -0.27 -7.06 8.61
C LEU A 76 0.03 -5.57 8.47
N ASN A 77 -0.07 -4.83 9.57
CA ASN A 77 0.55 -3.51 9.66
C ASN A 77 2.07 -3.68 9.76
N ILE A 78 2.85 -3.01 8.91
CA ILE A 78 4.32 -3.16 8.87
C ILE A 78 4.99 -2.64 10.14
N ASN A 79 4.38 -1.66 10.82
CA ASN A 79 4.97 -1.05 12.00
C ASN A 79 4.65 -1.86 13.27
N SER A 80 3.40 -2.29 13.45
CA SER A 80 3.00 -3.05 14.65
C SER A 80 3.14 -4.56 14.49
N TYR A 81 3.24 -5.07 13.26
CA TYR A 81 3.16 -6.51 12.94
C TYR A 81 1.86 -7.17 13.40
N GLU A 82 0.83 -6.38 13.70
CA GLU A 82 -0.49 -6.86 14.07
C GLU A 82 -1.37 -7.06 12.82
N LEU A 83 -2.34 -7.97 12.94
CA LEU A 83 -3.34 -8.19 11.90
C LEU A 83 -4.23 -6.96 11.76
N SER A 84 -4.52 -6.57 10.52
CA SER A 84 -5.46 -5.49 10.23
C SER A 84 -6.86 -5.88 10.73
N PRO A 85 -7.47 -5.13 11.65
CA PRO A 85 -8.81 -5.46 12.16
C PRO A 85 -9.89 -5.21 11.11
N GLU A 86 -9.61 -4.36 10.11
CA GLU A 86 -10.60 -3.95 9.11
C GLU A 86 -10.75 -5.00 8.02
N PRO A 87 -12.00 -5.23 7.54
CA PRO A 87 -12.24 -6.13 6.42
C PRO A 87 -11.75 -5.49 5.11
N GLU A 88 -10.94 -6.23 4.34
CA GLU A 88 -10.30 -5.73 3.12
C GLU A 88 -10.29 -6.78 2.01
N TYR A 89 -10.56 -6.36 0.78
CA TYR A 89 -10.44 -7.24 -0.39
C TYR A 89 -8.98 -7.28 -0.86
N ILE A 90 -8.42 -8.48 -0.94
CA ILE A 90 -7.05 -8.72 -1.39
C ILE A 90 -7.11 -9.40 -2.76
N ASN A 91 -6.44 -8.81 -3.76
CA ASN A 91 -6.24 -9.47 -5.04
C ASN A 91 -4.97 -10.32 -5.01
N ILE A 92 -5.12 -11.61 -5.27
CA ILE A 92 -4.02 -12.57 -5.33
C ILE A 92 -3.90 -13.08 -6.75
N GLN A 93 -2.71 -12.95 -7.32
CA GLN A 93 -2.40 -13.36 -8.68
C GLN A 93 -1.43 -14.52 -8.67
N LEU A 94 -1.71 -15.50 -9.52
CA LEU A 94 -0.83 -16.61 -9.83
C LEU A 94 -0.02 -16.25 -11.07
N LEU A 95 1.30 -16.16 -10.95
CA LEU A 95 2.18 -15.77 -12.05
C LEU A 95 3.00 -16.95 -12.56
N ASP A 96 3.20 -17.04 -13.87
CA ASP A 96 4.17 -17.96 -14.47
C ASP A 96 5.61 -17.48 -14.24
N SER A 97 6.59 -18.28 -14.70
CA SER A 97 8.01 -17.95 -14.55
C SER A 97 8.47 -16.76 -15.38
N GLN A 98 7.65 -16.29 -16.33
CA GLN A 98 7.87 -15.08 -17.11
C GLN A 98 7.16 -13.86 -16.50
N GLY A 99 6.40 -14.04 -15.42
CA GLY A 99 5.63 -12.99 -14.76
C GLY A 99 4.25 -12.73 -15.37
N ASN A 100 3.78 -13.56 -16.30
CA ASN A 100 2.43 -13.44 -16.83
C ASN A 100 1.40 -13.98 -15.84
N ILE A 101 0.24 -13.34 -15.79
CA ILE A 101 -0.87 -13.78 -14.93
C ILE A 101 -1.49 -15.05 -15.53
N ILE A 102 -1.43 -16.14 -14.78
CA ILE A 102 -2.11 -17.42 -15.07
C ILE A 102 -3.57 -17.37 -14.59
N ASP A 103 -3.78 -16.93 -13.35
CA ASP A 103 -5.11 -16.80 -12.72
C ASP A 103 -5.08 -15.69 -11.65
N SER A 104 -6.24 -15.18 -11.26
CA SER A 104 -6.40 -14.12 -10.26
C SER A 104 -7.66 -14.34 -9.44
N ARG A 105 -7.56 -14.14 -8.12
CA ARG A 105 -8.67 -14.28 -7.18
C ARG A 105 -8.71 -13.10 -6.23
N VAL A 106 -9.92 -12.60 -6.00
CA VAL A 106 -10.19 -11.63 -4.95
C VAL A 106 -10.69 -12.38 -3.72
N THR A 107 -10.03 -12.15 -2.58
CA THR A 107 -10.34 -12.77 -1.30
C THR A 107 -10.62 -11.70 -0.27
N LEU A 108 -11.74 -11.84 0.44
CA LEU A 108 -12.04 -10.98 1.57
C LEU A 108 -11.19 -11.42 2.77
N SER A 109 -10.39 -10.51 3.29
CA SER A 109 -9.69 -10.62 4.55
C SER A 109 -10.61 -10.12 5.67
N THR A 110 -10.79 -10.91 6.71
CA THR A 110 -11.56 -10.53 7.91
C THR A 110 -10.68 -10.71 9.13
N ASN A 111 -10.56 -9.66 9.97
CA ASN A 111 -9.59 -9.62 11.07
C ASN A 111 -8.17 -9.95 10.59
N GLY A 112 -7.82 -9.46 9.40
CA GLY A 112 -6.50 -9.59 8.81
C GLY A 112 -6.18 -10.98 8.28
N VAL A 113 -7.15 -11.90 8.20
CA VAL A 113 -6.94 -13.23 7.63
C VAL A 113 -7.89 -13.47 6.46
N GLY A 114 -7.35 -13.94 5.34
CA GLY A 114 -8.09 -14.43 4.18
C GLY A 114 -7.62 -15.81 3.77
N SER A 115 -8.47 -16.58 3.09
CA SER A 115 -8.11 -17.88 2.53
C SER A 115 -8.79 -18.13 1.19
N GLY A 116 -8.18 -18.98 0.39
CA GLY A 116 -8.71 -19.32 -0.93
C GLY A 116 -7.84 -20.33 -1.64
N GLY A 117 -8.08 -20.49 -2.94
CA GLY A 117 -7.29 -21.42 -3.74
C GLY A 117 -7.37 -21.17 -5.23
N PHE A 118 -6.48 -21.86 -5.94
CA PHE A 118 -6.39 -21.92 -7.38
C PHE A 118 -6.51 -23.38 -7.83
N ILE A 119 -7.03 -23.59 -9.03
CA ILE A 119 -7.01 -24.89 -9.69
C ILE A 119 -6.00 -24.77 -10.83
N LEU A 120 -4.96 -25.60 -10.80
CA LEU A 120 -3.93 -25.61 -11.83
C LEU A 120 -4.46 -26.34 -13.06
N GLY A 121 -4.43 -25.66 -14.21
CA GLY A 121 -4.74 -26.28 -15.49
C GLY A 121 -3.75 -27.42 -15.81
N ASN A 122 -4.21 -28.41 -16.59
CA ASN A 122 -3.36 -29.53 -17.02
C ASN A 122 -2.24 -29.08 -17.98
N ASP A 123 -2.43 -27.93 -18.63
CA ASP A 123 -1.58 -27.44 -19.73
C ASP A 123 -0.43 -26.55 -19.25
N LEU A 124 -0.26 -26.43 -17.92
CA LEU A 124 0.79 -25.59 -17.34
C LEU A 124 2.17 -26.23 -17.53
N LYS A 125 3.10 -25.43 -18.04
CA LYS A 125 4.51 -25.81 -18.13
C LYS A 125 5.13 -25.80 -16.73
N SER A 126 5.99 -26.78 -16.46
CA SER A 126 6.74 -26.83 -15.20
C SER A 126 7.59 -25.57 -15.03
N GLY A 127 7.54 -24.99 -13.83
CA GLY A 127 8.30 -23.79 -13.49
C GLY A 127 7.95 -23.25 -12.10
N PRO A 128 8.76 -22.34 -11.55
CA PRO A 128 8.42 -21.63 -10.33
C PRO A 128 7.18 -20.78 -10.54
N ILE A 129 6.24 -20.84 -9.59
CA ILE A 129 5.03 -20.03 -9.56
C ILE A 129 5.19 -19.01 -8.45
N LEU A 130 4.97 -17.73 -8.75
CA LEU A 130 5.08 -16.64 -7.78
C LEU A 130 3.68 -16.13 -7.42
N PRO A 131 3.21 -16.34 -6.18
CA PRO A 131 2.00 -15.69 -5.72
C PRO A 131 2.29 -14.21 -5.40
N SER A 132 1.54 -13.29 -6.00
CA SER A 132 1.65 -11.85 -5.75
C SER A 132 0.37 -11.31 -5.13
N GLY A 133 0.50 -10.60 -4.00
CA GLY A 133 -0.60 -9.84 -3.38
C GLY A 133 -0.47 -8.36 -3.76
N ILE A 134 -1.46 -7.83 -4.47
CA ILE A 134 -1.48 -6.41 -4.89
C ILE A 134 -2.63 -5.71 -4.16
N HIS A 135 -2.31 -4.57 -3.55
CA HIS A 135 -3.24 -3.67 -2.86
C HIS A 135 -3.84 -2.63 -3.79
#